data_AF-A0A0D8XDU9-F1
#
_entry.id   AF-A0A0D8XDU9-F1
#
_cell.length_a   1.000
_cell.length_b   1.000
_cell.length_c   1.000
_cell.angle_alpha   90.00
_cell.angle_beta   90.00
_cell.angle_gamma   90.00
#
_symmetry.space_group_name_H-M   'P 1'
#
loop_
_entity.id
_entity.type
_entity.pdbx_description
1 polymer ?
#
loop_
_entity_poly.entity_id
_entity_poly.type
_entity_poly.pdbx_seq_one_letter_code
_entity_poly.pdbx_strand_id
1 'polypeptide(L)'
;MISDVEKKSPELGKRMRKVLEANCARLEGLSPAATEYSKKVIHFVTHVMCSLTLGKDLCFKEADELHEEFKKLSPEDQAALKKNNPDVEF
;
A
#
# COMPACT_ATOMS: atom_id res chain seq x y z
N MET A 1 6.77 14.35 -4.73
CA MET A 1 6.20 14.23 -3.37
C MET A 1 7.29 14.22 -2.31
N ILE A 2 8.02 13.11 -2.07
CA ILE A 2 9.04 13.05 -0.99
C ILE A 2 10.06 14.18 -1.11
N SER A 3 10.67 14.39 -2.30
CA SER A 3 11.64 15.47 -2.50
C SER A 3 11.07 16.88 -2.25
N ASP A 4 9.78 17.08 -2.52
CA ASP A 4 9.11 18.38 -2.31
C ASP A 4 8.79 18.60 -0.83
N VAL A 5 8.43 17.53 -0.12
CA VAL A 5 8.25 17.54 1.34
C VAL A 5 9.59 17.74 2.04
N GLU A 6 10.65 17.05 1.61
CA GLU A 6 11.99 17.13 2.18
C GLU A 6 12.57 18.54 2.08
N LYS A 7 12.32 19.25 0.97
CA LYS A 7 12.68 20.69 0.83
C LYS A 7 12.03 21.60 1.87
N LYS A 8 10.81 21.28 2.33
CA LYS A 8 10.06 22.09 3.31
C LYS A 8 10.25 21.61 4.75
N SER A 9 10.42 20.30 4.92
CA SER A 9 10.54 19.62 6.20
C SER A 9 11.40 18.36 6.02
N PRO A 10 12.73 18.47 6.21
CA PRO A 10 13.67 17.36 5.98
C PRO A 10 13.34 16.10 6.79
N GLU A 11 13.04 16.26 8.08
CA GLU A 11 12.70 15.12 8.95
C GLU A 11 11.37 14.45 8.56
N LEU A 12 10.41 15.21 8.02
CA LEU A 12 9.19 14.61 7.47
C LEU A 12 9.50 13.82 6.20
N GLY A 13 10.28 14.40 5.27
CA GLY A 13 10.72 13.73 4.05
C GLY A 13 11.46 12.42 4.34
N LYS A 14 12.37 12.43 5.32
CA LYS A 14 13.08 11.23 5.80
C LYS A 14 12.13 10.14 6.32
N ARG A 15 11.12 10.51 7.11
CA ARG A 15 10.11 9.55 7.59
C ARG A 15 9.27 8.98 6.44
N MET A 16 8.89 9.81 5.47
CA MET A 16 8.16 9.34 4.29
C MET A 16 8.98 8.37 3.43
N ARG A 17 10.29 8.60 3.30
CA ARG A 17 11.19 7.69 2.60
C ARG A 17 11.23 6.31 3.26
N LYS A 18 11.33 6.26 4.59
CA LYS A 18 11.28 5.00 5.34
C LYS A 18 9.99 4.22 5.11
N VAL A 19 8.84 4.91 5.02
CA VAL A 19 7.55 4.27 4.70
C VAL A 19 7.58 3.67 3.30
N LEU A 20 8.09 4.40 2.30
CA LEU A 20 8.19 3.88 0.94
C LEU A 20 9.16 2.69 0.84
N GLU A 21 10.31 2.75 1.51
CA GLU A 21 11.26 1.64 1.58
C GLU A 21 10.64 0.37 2.19
N ALA A 22 9.90 0.52 3.29
CA ALA A 22 9.17 -0.59 3.91
C ALA A 22 8.09 -1.17 2.97
N ASN A 23 7.38 -0.32 2.21
CA ASN A 23 6.41 -0.78 1.22
C ASN A 23 7.07 -1.53 0.06
N CYS A 24 8.26 -1.11 -0.38
CA CYS A 24 9.03 -1.84 -1.40
C CYS A 24 9.44 -3.23 -0.91
N ALA A 25 9.90 -3.34 0.34
CA ALA A 25 10.29 -4.63 0.93
C ALA A 25 9.13 -5.65 0.96
N ARG A 26 7.89 -5.20 1.14
CA ARG A 26 6.69 -6.06 1.11
C ARG A 26 6.46 -6.75 -0.23
N LEU A 27 7.03 -6.23 -1.32
CA LEU A 27 6.88 -6.77 -2.67
C LEU A 27 7.92 -7.83 -3.02
N GLU A 28 8.97 -7.99 -2.22
CA GLU A 28 10.07 -8.89 -2.52
C GLU A 28 9.61 -10.36 -2.51
N GLY A 29 9.98 -11.09 -3.56
CA GLY A 29 9.65 -12.52 -3.71
C GLY A 29 8.20 -12.84 -4.05
N LEU A 30 7.35 -11.82 -4.26
CA LEU A 30 5.98 -12.03 -4.74
C LEU A 30 5.94 -12.43 -6.21
N SER A 31 4.90 -13.17 -6.59
CA SER A 31 4.58 -13.43 -7.99
C SER A 31 4.18 -12.13 -8.72
N PRO A 32 4.16 -12.10 -10.06
CA PRO A 32 3.62 -10.95 -10.80
C PRO A 32 2.18 -10.58 -10.42
N ALA A 33 1.32 -11.57 -10.22
CA ALA A 33 -0.09 -11.35 -9.84
C ALA A 33 -0.22 -10.76 -8.43
N ALA A 34 0.49 -11.32 -7.46
CA ALA A 34 0.54 -10.79 -6.09
C ALA A 34 1.17 -9.40 -6.03
N THR A 35 2.17 -9.13 -6.87
CA THR A 35 2.79 -7.80 -7.00
C THR A 35 1.81 -6.78 -7.56
N GLU A 36 1.04 -7.14 -8.60
CA GLU A 36 0.02 -6.27 -9.18
C GLU A 36 -1.07 -5.95 -8.16
N TYR A 37 -1.60 -6.96 -7.46
CA TYR A 37 -2.55 -6.77 -6.37
C TYR A 37 -1.99 -5.84 -5.27
N SER A 38 -0.77 -6.08 -4.81
CA SER A 38 -0.13 -5.25 -3.77
C SER A 38 0.02 -3.79 -4.19
N LYS A 39 0.30 -3.53 -5.48
CA LYS A 39 0.38 -2.17 -6.01
C LYS A 39 -0.97 -1.46 -5.96
N LYS A 40 -2.08 -2.16 -6.22
CA LYS A 40 -3.43 -1.61 -6.06
C LYS A 40 -3.72 -1.25 -4.60
N VAL A 41 -3.40 -2.15 -3.67
CA VAL A 41 -3.55 -1.88 -2.23
C VAL A 41 -2.75 -0.64 -1.80
N ILE A 42 -1.48 -0.54 -2.20
CA ILE A 42 -0.63 0.62 -1.89
C ILE A 42 -1.21 1.91 -2.51
N HIS A 43 -1.75 1.83 -3.73
CA HIS A 43 -2.40 2.96 -4.39
C HIS A 43 -3.61 3.46 -3.60
N PHE A 44 -4.50 2.56 -3.20
CA PHE A 44 -5.67 2.85 -2.37
C PHE A 44 -5.27 3.52 -1.04
N VAL A 45 -4.33 2.93 -0.29
CA VAL A 45 -3.85 3.51 0.98
C VAL A 45 -3.23 4.89 0.76
N THR A 46 -2.47 5.07 -0.33
CA THR A 46 -1.89 6.37 -0.68
C THR A 46 -2.98 7.41 -0.96
N HIS A 47 -4.04 7.02 -1.67
CA HIS A 47 -5.18 7.89 -1.94
C HIS A 47 -5.89 8.30 -0.65
N VAL A 48 -6.21 7.33 0.23
CA VAL A 48 -6.84 7.59 1.53
C VAL A 48 -6.00 8.54 2.38
N MET A 49 -4.69 8.29 2.50
CA MET A 49 -3.80 9.15 3.29
C MET A 49 -3.69 10.57 2.73
N CYS A 50 -3.68 10.71 1.40
CA CYS A 50 -3.69 12.02 0.74
C CYS A 50 -5.00 12.76 0.99
N SER A 51 -6.15 12.10 0.80
CA SER A 51 -7.48 12.67 1.04
C SER A 51 -7.66 13.07 2.49
N LEU A 52 -7.23 12.24 3.45
CA LEU A 52 -7.24 12.56 4.87
C LEU A 52 -6.39 13.79 5.19
N THR A 53 -5.18 13.89 4.62
CA THR A 53 -4.29 15.04 4.79
C THR A 53 -4.90 16.33 4.25
N LEU A 54 -5.67 16.24 3.17
CA LEU A 54 -6.33 17.37 2.52
C LEU A 54 -7.72 17.69 3.07
N GLY A 55 -8.22 16.93 4.05
CA GLY A 55 -9.58 17.09 4.58
C GLY A 55 -10.68 16.79 3.56
N LYS A 56 -10.42 15.86 2.63
CA LYS A 56 -11.40 15.41 1.63
C LYS A 56 -12.19 14.21 2.16
N ASP A 57 -13.37 14.01 1.58
CA ASP A 57 -14.20 12.84 1.84
C ASP A 57 -13.45 11.55 1.50
N LEU A 58 -13.64 10.52 2.32
CA LEU A 58 -13.07 9.20 2.13
C LEU A 58 -14.10 8.27 1.48
N CYS A 59 -13.65 7.51 0.47
CA CYS A 59 -14.46 6.47 -0.18
C CYS A 59 -13.78 5.12 0.05
N PHE A 60 -14.50 4.16 0.63
CA PHE A 60 -13.99 2.83 0.95
C PHE A 60 -14.47 1.73 0.00
N LYS A 61 -15.22 2.09 -1.06
CA LYS A 61 -15.67 1.12 -2.07
C LYS A 61 -14.50 0.36 -2.71
N GLU A 62 -13.38 1.05 -2.93
CA GLU A 62 -12.16 0.43 -3.46
C GLU A 62 -11.56 -0.60 -2.47
N ALA A 63 -11.73 -0.41 -1.16
CA ALA A 63 -11.32 -1.40 -0.17
C ALA A 63 -12.14 -2.70 -0.29
N ASP A 64 -13.46 -2.58 -0.46
CA ASP A 64 -14.34 -3.73 -0.67
C ASP A 64 -13.98 -4.47 -1.97
N GLU A 65 -13.69 -3.73 -3.04
CA GLU A 65 -13.23 -4.30 -4.30
C GLU A 65 -11.88 -5.04 -4.13
N LEU A 66 -10.94 -4.47 -3.38
CA LEU A 66 -9.66 -5.11 -3.06
C LEU A 66 -9.81 -6.39 -2.21
N HIS A 67 -10.77 -6.42 -1.29
CA HIS A 67 -11.08 -7.63 -0.51
C HIS A 67 -11.62 -8.75 -1.40
N GLU A 68 -12.53 -8.42 -2.32
CA GLU A 68 -13.05 -9.39 -3.29
C GLU A 68 -12.02 -9.82 -4.34
N GLU A 69 -11.10 -8.94 -4.73
CA GLU A 69 -9.96 -9.31 -5.58
C GLU A 69 -9.01 -10.27 -4.88
N PHE A 70 -8.72 -10.06 -3.59
CA PHE A 70 -7.85 -10.95 -2.81
C PHE A 70 -8.34 -12.40 -2.81
N LYS A 71 -9.66 -12.59 -2.60
CA LYS A 71 -10.29 -13.92 -2.60
C LYS A 71 -10.15 -14.67 -3.91
N LYS A 72 -9.94 -13.96 -5.03
CA LYS A 72 -9.80 -14.54 -6.38
C LYS A 72 -8.36 -14.92 -6.71
N LEU A 73 -7.38 -14.50 -5.90
CA LEU A 73 -5.98 -14.90 -6.07
C LEU A 73 -5.80 -16.39 -5.77
N SER A 74 -4.72 -16.96 -6.30
CA SER A 74 -4.35 -18.34 -6.00
C SER A 74 -4.08 -18.51 -4.49
N PRO A 75 -4.29 -19.71 -3.90
CA PRO A 75 -3.95 -19.96 -2.51
C PRO A 75 -2.47 -19.68 -2.18
N GLU A 76 -1.59 -19.91 -3.14
CA GLU A 76 -0.15 -19.62 -3.04
C GLU A 76 0.12 -18.12 -2.93
N ASP A 77 -0.51 -17.32 -3.77
CA ASP A 77 -0.41 -15.86 -3.74
C ASP A 77 -1.03 -15.28 -2.46
N GLN A 78 -2.19 -15.78 -2.04
CA GLN A 78 -2.81 -15.38 -0.78
C GLN A 78 -1.90 -15.65 0.42
N ALA A 79 -1.25 -16.83 0.45
CA ALA A 79 -0.32 -17.20 1.51
C ALA A 79 0.94 -16.32 1.48
N ALA A 80 1.50 -16.04 0.29
CA ALA A 80 2.67 -15.17 0.13
C ALA A 80 2.37 -13.74 0.58
N LEU A 81 1.21 -13.20 0.20
CA LEU A 81 0.76 -11.86 0.62
C LEU A 81 0.61 -11.76 2.14
N LYS A 82 -0.05 -12.73 2.78
CA LYS A 82 -0.19 -12.78 4.24
C LYS A 82 1.15 -12.94 4.95
N LYS A 83 2.07 -13.73 4.39
CA LYS A 83 3.41 -13.92 4.94
C LYS A 83 4.23 -12.63 4.89
N ASN A 84 4.19 -11.90 3.78
CA ASN A 84 4.93 -10.64 3.61
C ASN A 84 4.27 -9.47 4.36
N ASN A 85 2.98 -9.60 4.72
CA ASN A 85 2.19 -8.55 5.35
C ASN A 85 1.38 -9.13 6.52
N PRO A 86 2.05 -9.61 7.59
CA PRO A 86 1.37 -10.25 8.72
C PRO A 86 0.48 -9.29 9.53
N ASP A 87 0.65 -7.99 9.32
CA ASP A 87 -0.09 -6.90 9.94
C ASP A 87 -1.32 -6.45 9.13
N VAL A 88 -1.55 -7.00 7.94
CA VAL A 88 -2.66 -6.63 7.06
C VAL A 88 -3.77 -7.68 7.11
N GLU A 89 -4.99 -7.22 7.33
CA GLU A 89 -6.20 -8.02 7.17
C GLU A 89 -6.70 -7.86 5.72
N PHE A 90 -6.52 -8.92 4.93
CA PHE A 90 -6.83 -8.97 3.49
C PHE A 90 -8.28 -9.37 3.20
#